data_AF-A0A7C9G3G8-F1
#
_entry.id   AF-A0A7C9G3G8-F1
#
_cell.length_a   1.000
_cell.length_b   1.000
_cell.length_c   1.000
_cell.angle_alpha   90.00
_cell.angle_beta   90.00
_cell.angle_gamma   90.00
#
_symmetry.space_group_name_H-M   'P 1'
#
loop_
_entity.id
_entity.type
_entity.pdbx_description
1 polymer ?
#
loop_
_entity_poly.entity_id
_entity_poly.type
_entity_poly.pdbx_seq_one_letter_code
_entity_poly.pdbx_strand_id
1 'polypeptide(L)'
;MKNFILLLLTSLSVVIFPAQAKGKLSWGGFVSASYIDVNANNYYGYNSGDSGPLFEAGLRGFWYINPNWSVSGLVIAQESGDWFESGLDVDYLSLNYKVPTNEDWEVGFKFGRFKISNGIYGETRDVPFTRPSIVLPLSVYPHILKEQSLRADGVRLDLDYFTLSGQQYTFAASIGKEAFDESFSRRFFGQDQGGTFESEWNSSIHFSARPNANWYLGLEYRRLKMHLKDSIDLAPPASPVRLPFDFTIDTDQYIASLQYSQQRYELTGEFTMRRGGTYAEGKNDAAKPLAPIFDGSIDMNAYYLQGIFIVNQQWNLLARYDNSHFIDDDIETNLRDLEDFTIGATWNFHRNFQLKLEHHWFVGTSMLPPVRDLNPTRTNNPERYWRLFAMQLSYRF
;
A
#
# COMPACT_ATOMS: atom_id res chain seq x y z
N MET A 1 -0.04 8.38 20.55
CA MET A 1 1.16 7.94 19.79
C MET A 1 2.40 7.77 20.66
N LYS A 2 3.00 8.85 21.21
CA LYS A 2 4.18 8.76 22.10
C LYS A 2 4.01 7.77 23.25
N ASN A 3 2.84 7.74 23.89
CA ASN A 3 2.55 6.77 24.95
C ASN A 3 2.48 5.32 24.46
N PHE A 4 2.00 5.05 23.23
CA PHE A 4 1.95 3.68 22.68
C PHE A 4 3.35 3.19 22.31
N ILE A 5 4.15 4.04 21.63
CA ILE A 5 5.54 3.75 21.30
C ILE A 5 6.35 3.56 22.59
N LEU A 6 6.16 4.44 23.58
CA LEU A 6 6.78 4.30 24.90
C LEU A 6 6.33 3.01 25.60
N LEU A 7 5.04 2.64 25.52
CA LEU A 7 4.53 1.42 26.13
C LEU A 7 5.12 0.17 25.46
N LEU A 8 5.29 0.18 24.13
CA LEU A 8 6.00 -0.86 23.38
C LEU A 8 7.48 -0.95 23.78
N LEU A 9 8.16 0.19 23.90
CA LEU A 9 9.54 0.28 24.37
C LEU A 9 9.70 -0.16 25.84
N THR A 10 8.69 0.06 26.68
CA THR A 10 8.69 -0.42 28.08
C THR A 10 8.30 -1.90 28.20
N SER A 11 7.41 -2.43 27.35
CA SER A 11 7.10 -3.86 27.33
C SER A 11 8.28 -4.67 26.79
N LEU A 12 9.08 -4.08 25.89
CA LEU A 12 10.37 -4.59 25.45
C LEU A 12 11.41 -4.74 26.57
N SER A 13 11.34 -3.93 27.62
CA SER A 13 12.22 -4.06 28.80
C SER A 13 11.75 -5.15 29.77
N VAL A 14 10.50 -5.59 29.66
CA VAL A 14 9.88 -6.55 30.59
C VAL A 14 9.88 -7.98 30.03
N VAL A 15 10.06 -8.18 28.72
CA VAL A 15 9.98 -9.50 28.09
C VAL A 15 11.32 -9.94 27.49
N ILE A 16 12.32 -10.13 28.36
CA ILE A 16 13.41 -11.10 28.11
C ILE A 16 12.95 -12.45 28.68
N PHE A 17 11.85 -12.97 28.17
CA PHE A 17 11.50 -14.38 28.37
C PHE A 17 10.92 -14.87 27.07
N PRO A 18 11.54 -15.86 26.39
CA PRO A 18 10.83 -16.57 25.37
C PRO A 18 9.71 -17.29 26.12
N ALA A 19 8.49 -16.80 25.98
CA ALA A 19 7.32 -17.58 26.37
C ALA A 19 7.23 -18.74 25.38
N GLN A 20 8.08 -19.74 25.58
CA GLN A 20 7.92 -21.08 25.07
C GLN A 20 6.79 -21.73 25.89
N ALA A 21 5.60 -21.15 25.81
CA ALA A 21 4.41 -21.91 26.10
C ALA A 21 4.21 -22.82 24.90
N LYS A 22 3.91 -24.09 25.14
CA LYS A 22 3.48 -25.08 24.13
C LYS A 22 2.13 -24.69 23.50
N GLY A 23 1.97 -23.43 23.11
CA GLY A 23 0.86 -22.60 23.58
C GLY A 23 0.12 -21.92 22.45
N LYS A 24 -1.21 -21.95 22.59
CA LYS A 24 -2.21 -21.44 21.66
C LYS A 24 -1.99 -19.99 21.18
N LEU A 25 -1.14 -19.19 21.82
CA LEU A 25 -0.95 -17.77 21.51
C LEU A 25 0.49 -17.50 21.06
N SER A 26 0.65 -16.79 19.95
CA SER A 26 1.90 -16.24 19.42
C SER A 26 1.75 -14.73 19.23
N TRP A 27 2.81 -13.98 19.48
CA TRP A 27 2.85 -12.53 19.26
C TRP A 27 4.26 -12.13 18.82
N GLY A 28 4.38 -10.90 18.35
CA GLY A 28 5.66 -10.28 18.01
C GLY A 28 5.42 -8.85 17.57
N GLY A 29 6.45 -8.15 17.14
CA GLY A 29 6.27 -6.79 16.69
C GLY A 29 7.53 -6.14 16.15
N PHE A 30 7.40 -4.85 15.88
CA PHE A 30 8.50 -4.03 15.41
C PHE A 30 8.36 -2.59 15.87
N VAL A 31 9.47 -1.87 15.85
CA VAL A 31 9.54 -0.41 15.89
C VAL A 31 10.50 0.05 14.80
N SER A 32 10.20 1.16 14.14
CA SER A 32 11.06 1.78 13.13
C SER A 32 11.10 3.29 13.32
N ALA A 33 12.23 3.86 12.93
CA ALA A 33 12.39 5.29 12.76
C ALA A 33 12.96 5.54 11.35
N SER A 34 12.33 6.40 10.59
CA SER A 34 12.76 6.77 9.25
C SER A 34 12.95 8.27 9.10
N TYR A 35 13.76 8.62 8.10
CA TYR A 35 14.02 9.97 7.67
C TYR A 35 13.98 9.97 6.14
N ILE A 36 13.24 10.90 5.57
CA ILE A 36 13.10 11.06 4.13
C ILE A 36 13.39 12.51 3.78
N ASP A 37 14.36 12.75 2.92
CA ASP A 37 14.67 14.06 2.37
C ASP A 37 14.28 14.08 0.89
N VAL A 38 13.56 15.12 0.49
CA VAL A 38 13.07 15.31 -0.87
C VAL A 38 13.46 16.70 -1.33
N ASN A 39 14.18 16.78 -2.45
CA ASN A 39 14.71 18.06 -2.93
C ASN A 39 13.63 18.96 -3.56
N ALA A 40 12.52 18.39 -4.03
CA ALA A 40 11.43 19.05 -4.71
C ALA A 40 10.13 18.22 -4.61
N ASN A 41 8.98 18.88 -4.76
CA ASN A 41 7.63 18.30 -4.61
C ASN A 41 7.27 17.84 -3.20
N ASN A 42 5.98 17.72 -2.93
CA ASN A 42 5.45 17.27 -1.66
C ASN A 42 5.25 15.75 -1.69
N TYR A 43 5.95 15.03 -0.81
CA TYR A 43 5.83 13.57 -0.71
C TYR A 43 5.10 13.12 0.56
N TYR A 44 5.65 13.42 1.75
CA TYR A 44 5.02 13.13 3.07
C TYR A 44 4.51 14.39 3.79
N GLY A 45 5.10 15.56 3.52
CA GLY A 45 4.75 16.85 4.13
C GLY A 45 4.00 17.80 3.19
N TYR A 46 3.39 18.86 3.74
CA TYR A 46 2.83 19.95 2.91
C TYR A 46 3.88 20.82 2.21
N ASN A 47 5.15 20.67 2.56
CA ASN A 47 6.28 21.32 1.91
C ASN A 47 7.37 20.29 1.58
N SER A 48 8.02 20.48 0.43
CA SER A 48 9.26 19.79 0.04
C SER A 48 10.38 20.02 1.07
N GLY A 49 11.19 19.00 1.32
CA GLY A 49 12.29 19.01 2.28
C GLY A 49 12.24 17.82 3.23
N ASP A 50 12.98 17.95 4.34
CA ASP A 50 13.14 16.90 5.33
C ASP A 50 11.82 16.52 6.01
N SER A 51 11.42 15.27 5.83
CA SER A 51 10.33 14.61 6.54
C SER A 51 10.92 13.61 7.53
N GLY A 52 11.04 14.02 8.80
CA GLY A 52 11.46 13.11 9.86
C GLY A 52 11.84 13.77 11.20
N PRO A 53 12.06 12.94 12.24
CA PRO A 53 11.93 11.48 12.24
C PRO A 53 10.47 11.03 12.16
N LEU A 54 10.17 10.08 11.26
CA LEU A 54 8.89 9.39 11.17
C LEU A 54 8.98 8.09 11.96
N PHE A 55 8.04 7.84 12.85
CA PHE A 55 8.04 6.66 13.71
C PHE A 55 6.92 5.69 13.33
N GLU A 56 7.24 4.41 13.24
CA GLU A 56 6.24 3.34 13.10
C GLU A 56 6.46 2.27 14.17
N ALA A 57 5.38 1.67 14.65
CA ALA A 57 5.43 0.56 15.58
C ALA A 57 4.26 -0.39 15.32
N GLY A 58 4.50 -1.69 15.38
CA GLY A 58 3.49 -2.71 15.15
C GLY A 58 3.51 -3.80 16.20
N LEU A 59 2.32 -4.27 16.59
CA LEU A 59 2.13 -5.42 17.47
C LEU A 59 1.22 -6.44 16.77
N ARG A 60 1.77 -7.63 16.45
CA ARG A 60 1.02 -8.75 15.88
C ARG A 60 0.65 -9.76 16.96
N GLY A 61 -0.53 -10.36 16.83
CA GLY A 61 -0.99 -11.46 17.65
C GLY A 61 -1.65 -12.55 16.80
N PHE A 62 -1.49 -13.80 17.22
CA PHE A 62 -2.12 -14.98 16.63
C PHE A 62 -2.55 -15.94 17.73
N TRP A 63 -3.83 -16.32 17.75
CA TRP A 63 -4.40 -17.22 18.75
C TRP A 63 -5.11 -18.41 18.09
N TYR A 64 -4.58 -19.62 18.31
CA TYR A 64 -5.22 -20.90 18.00
C TYR A 64 -6.30 -21.23 19.04
N ILE A 65 -7.57 -21.12 18.65
CA ILE A 65 -8.71 -21.50 19.49
C ILE A 65 -8.82 -23.03 19.54
N ASN A 66 -8.84 -23.65 18.36
CA ASN A 66 -8.88 -25.09 18.12
C ASN A 66 -8.23 -25.41 16.74
N PRO A 67 -8.14 -26.68 16.29
CA PRO A 67 -7.50 -27.02 15.01
C PRO A 67 -8.09 -26.35 13.78
N ASN A 68 -9.35 -25.91 13.84
CA ASN A 68 -10.07 -25.31 12.73
C ASN A 68 -10.23 -23.79 12.85
N TRP A 69 -10.15 -23.24 14.06
CA TRP A 69 -10.41 -21.82 14.31
C TRP A 69 -9.22 -21.13 14.95
N SER A 70 -8.88 -19.96 14.40
CA SER A 70 -7.87 -19.07 14.97
C SER A 70 -8.26 -17.61 14.80
N VAL A 71 -7.64 -16.72 15.58
CA VAL A 71 -7.77 -15.28 15.42
C VAL A 71 -6.38 -14.70 15.18
N SER A 72 -6.26 -13.79 14.23
CA SER A 72 -5.00 -13.09 13.96
C SER A 72 -5.23 -11.60 13.77
N GLY A 73 -4.28 -10.79 14.23
CA GLY A 73 -4.36 -9.35 14.04
C GLY A 73 -3.01 -8.65 14.14
N LEU A 74 -2.97 -7.44 13.60
CA LEU A 74 -1.87 -6.50 13.70
C LEU A 74 -2.44 -5.11 13.99
N VAL A 75 -1.91 -4.47 15.03
CA VAL A 75 -2.19 -3.07 15.34
C VAL A 75 -0.93 -2.28 15.08
N ILE A 76 -1.04 -1.17 14.36
CA ILE A 76 0.06 -0.30 13.98
C ILE A 76 -0.16 1.08 14.56
N ALA A 77 0.91 1.71 15.02
CA ALA A 77 0.96 3.14 15.27
C ALA A 77 1.99 3.75 14.32
N GLN A 78 1.61 4.78 13.58
CA GLN A 78 2.48 5.42 12.60
C GLN A 78 2.35 6.93 12.65
N GLU A 79 3.48 7.60 12.44
CA GLU A 79 3.57 9.02 12.10
C GLU A 79 3.80 9.10 10.59
N SER A 80 2.75 9.45 9.85
CA SER A 80 2.71 9.34 8.39
C SER A 80 2.78 10.69 7.70
N GLY A 81 3.29 11.71 8.40
CA GLY A 81 3.37 13.07 7.90
C GLY A 81 2.00 13.76 7.82
N ASP A 82 1.93 14.78 6.99
CA ASP A 82 0.82 15.73 6.91
C ASP A 82 -0.35 15.25 6.02
N TRP A 83 -0.04 14.39 5.05
CA TRP A 83 -0.98 13.90 4.03
C TRP A 83 -1.75 12.65 4.43
N PHE A 84 -1.35 12.00 5.52
CA PHE A 84 -1.88 10.72 5.98
C PHE A 84 -2.25 10.84 7.45
N GLU A 85 -3.25 10.09 7.88
CA GLU A 85 -3.61 10.08 9.29
C GLU A 85 -2.51 9.43 10.14
N SER A 86 -1.89 10.23 10.99
CA SER A 86 -1.00 9.74 12.04
C SER A 86 -1.83 9.26 13.22
N GLY A 87 -1.61 8.04 13.67
CA GLY A 87 -2.52 7.46 14.66
C GLY A 87 -2.25 6.00 14.99
N LEU A 88 -3.14 5.46 15.81
CA LEU A 88 -3.25 4.03 16.07
C LEU A 88 -4.30 3.45 15.12
N ASP A 89 -3.97 2.36 14.47
CA ASP A 89 -4.82 1.76 13.44
C ASP A 89 -4.77 0.24 13.50
N VAL A 90 -5.92 -0.39 13.20
CA VAL A 90 -6.04 -1.84 13.11
C VAL A 90 -5.79 -2.24 11.69
N ASP A 91 -4.59 -2.78 11.47
CA ASP A 91 -4.13 -3.15 10.14
C ASP A 91 -4.88 -4.37 9.59
N TYR A 92 -4.97 -5.42 10.39
CA TYR A 92 -5.91 -6.51 10.15
C TYR A 92 -6.37 -7.12 11.47
N LEU A 93 -7.56 -7.70 11.45
CA LEU A 93 -8.14 -8.45 12.55
C LEU A 93 -9.15 -9.44 11.97
N SER A 94 -8.74 -10.69 11.90
CA SER A 94 -9.52 -11.73 11.25
C SER A 94 -9.77 -12.93 12.15
N LEU A 95 -11.00 -13.44 12.08
CA LEU A 95 -11.33 -14.79 12.51
C LEU A 95 -11.08 -15.72 11.33
N ASN A 96 -10.24 -16.72 11.53
CA ASN A 96 -9.81 -17.64 10.48
C ASN A 96 -10.41 -19.02 10.73
N TYR A 97 -11.02 -19.59 9.68
CA TYR A 97 -11.50 -20.96 9.66
C TYR A 97 -10.68 -21.79 8.66
N LYS A 98 -9.99 -22.82 9.15
CA LYS A 98 -9.29 -23.81 8.35
C LYS A 98 -10.17 -25.06 8.22
N VAL A 99 -10.46 -25.45 6.98
CA VAL A 99 -11.17 -26.71 6.70
C VAL A 99 -10.25 -27.87 7.11
N PRO A 100 -10.77 -28.93 7.78
CA PRO A 100 -9.98 -30.14 8.01
C PRO A 100 -9.40 -30.66 6.70
N THR A 101 -8.07 -30.69 6.60
CA THR A 101 -7.34 -30.89 5.34
C THR A 101 -7.06 -32.37 5.05
N ASN A 102 -6.90 -32.71 3.77
CA ASN A 102 -6.13 -33.87 3.32
C ASN A 102 -4.68 -33.45 3.00
N GLU A 103 -3.80 -34.39 2.66
CA GLU A 103 -2.35 -34.12 2.50
C GLU A 103 -2.00 -33.11 1.37
N ASP A 104 -2.84 -32.98 0.35
CA ASP A 104 -2.50 -32.21 -0.87
C ASP A 104 -3.11 -30.81 -0.95
N TRP A 105 -4.07 -30.47 -0.08
CA TRP A 105 -4.81 -29.20 -0.16
C TRP A 105 -5.12 -28.58 1.20
N GLU A 106 -4.97 -27.27 1.27
CA GLU A 106 -5.35 -26.44 2.40
C GLU A 106 -6.39 -25.41 1.97
N VAL A 107 -7.50 -25.34 2.70
CA VAL A 107 -8.57 -24.38 2.44
C VAL A 107 -8.84 -23.57 3.70
N GLY A 108 -8.77 -22.25 3.56
CA GLY A 108 -8.94 -21.29 4.65
C GLY A 108 -9.94 -20.21 4.30
N PHE A 109 -10.71 -19.78 5.29
CA PHE A 109 -11.57 -18.60 5.21
C PHE A 109 -11.13 -17.59 6.25
N LYS A 110 -11.14 -16.31 5.90
CA LYS A 110 -10.90 -15.19 6.81
C LYS A 110 -12.13 -14.30 6.84
N PHE A 111 -12.61 -13.99 8.04
CA PHE A 111 -13.76 -13.12 8.29
C PHE A 111 -13.32 -11.89 9.09
N GLY A 112 -13.80 -10.70 8.72
CA GLY A 112 -13.43 -9.44 9.36
C GLY A 112 -12.48 -8.63 8.50
N ARG A 113 -11.49 -7.99 9.10
CA ARG A 113 -10.50 -7.17 8.38
C ARG A 113 -9.35 -8.05 7.92
N PHE A 114 -9.17 -8.20 6.61
CA PHE A 114 -8.12 -9.03 6.01
C PHE A 114 -7.24 -8.22 5.05
N LYS A 115 -6.03 -8.71 4.81
CA LYS A 115 -5.11 -8.15 3.80
C LYS A 115 -5.54 -8.52 2.39
N ILE A 116 -5.55 -7.55 1.49
CA ILE A 116 -5.79 -7.75 0.07
C ILE A 116 -4.48 -8.21 -0.57
N SER A 117 -4.54 -9.24 -1.41
CA SER A 117 -3.41 -9.55 -2.30
C SER A 117 -3.34 -8.40 -3.31
N ASN A 118 -2.25 -7.65 -3.31
CA ASN A 118 -1.95 -6.59 -4.28
C ASN A 118 -0.47 -6.72 -4.64
N GLY A 119 -0.17 -7.49 -5.69
CA GLY A 119 1.19 -7.86 -6.06
C GLY A 119 1.93 -8.66 -4.99
N ILE A 120 3.24 -8.79 -5.15
CA ILE A 120 4.14 -9.56 -4.26
C ILE A 120 4.21 -9.00 -2.84
N TYR A 121 4.19 -7.67 -2.68
CA TYR A 121 4.46 -7.02 -1.39
C TYR A 121 3.20 -6.50 -0.68
N GLY A 122 2.02 -6.56 -1.32
CA GLY A 122 0.79 -5.91 -0.82
C GLY A 122 0.39 -6.32 0.59
N GLU A 123 0.44 -7.63 0.89
CA GLU A 123 0.01 -8.16 2.19
C GLU A 123 0.99 -7.87 3.34
N THR A 124 2.24 -7.57 3.02
CA THR A 124 3.32 -7.49 4.01
C THR A 124 4.01 -6.12 4.10
N ARG A 125 3.71 -5.18 3.21
CA ARG A 125 4.44 -3.91 3.09
C ARG A 125 4.42 -3.00 4.33
N ASP A 126 3.53 -3.23 5.28
CA ASP A 126 3.47 -2.46 6.53
C ASP A 126 4.46 -2.92 7.59
N VAL A 127 5.14 -4.05 7.36
CA VAL A 127 6.23 -4.51 8.21
C VAL A 127 7.56 -4.17 7.51
N PRO A 128 8.41 -3.30 8.09
CA PRO A 128 9.65 -2.86 7.44
C PRO A 128 10.57 -3.98 6.96
N PHE A 129 10.58 -5.11 7.67
CA PHE A 129 11.43 -6.28 7.42
C PHE A 129 10.97 -7.17 6.26
N THR A 130 9.73 -7.02 5.76
CA THR A 130 9.14 -7.88 4.73
C THR A 130 9.06 -7.22 3.36
N ARG A 131 9.47 -5.96 3.26
CA ARG A 131 9.60 -5.23 1.98
C ARG A 131 11.08 -5.11 1.57
N PRO A 132 11.38 -5.05 0.26
CA PRO A 132 12.75 -4.94 -0.23
C PRO A 132 13.36 -3.53 -0.06
N SER A 133 12.51 -2.51 -0.02
CA SER A 133 12.87 -1.08 0.06
C SER A 133 12.00 -0.33 1.09
N ILE A 134 12.36 0.91 1.43
CA ILE A 134 11.59 1.86 2.22
C ILE A 134 10.46 2.40 1.36
N VAL A 135 10.80 2.91 0.17
CA VAL A 135 9.83 3.36 -0.84
C VAL A 135 9.62 2.23 -1.86
N LEU A 136 8.45 1.61 -1.79
CA LEU A 136 8.05 0.59 -2.77
C LEU A 136 7.86 1.20 -4.16
N PRO A 137 7.91 0.38 -5.23
CA PRO A 137 7.70 0.87 -6.60
C PRO A 137 6.34 1.55 -6.72
N LEU A 138 6.34 2.83 -7.04
CA LEU A 138 5.14 3.67 -7.07
C LEU A 138 4.20 3.30 -8.21
N SER A 139 4.69 2.66 -9.28
CA SER A 139 3.85 2.09 -10.35
C SER A 139 2.76 1.15 -9.83
N VAL A 140 3.14 0.21 -8.97
CA VAL A 140 2.27 -0.87 -8.48
C VAL A 140 1.77 -0.59 -7.07
N TYR A 141 2.58 0.08 -6.25
CA TYR A 141 2.30 0.40 -4.85
C TYR A 141 2.30 1.92 -4.60
N PRO A 142 1.48 2.70 -5.33
CA PRO A 142 1.45 4.14 -5.14
C PRO A 142 1.04 4.46 -3.71
N HIS A 143 1.87 5.28 -3.04
CA HIS A 143 1.67 5.62 -1.65
C HIS A 143 0.30 6.29 -1.40
N ILE A 144 -0.18 7.08 -2.36
CA ILE A 144 -1.47 7.78 -2.29
C ILE A 144 -2.68 6.83 -2.27
N LEU A 145 -2.54 5.59 -2.79
CA LEU A 145 -3.59 4.55 -2.78
C LEU A 145 -3.25 3.42 -1.79
N LYS A 146 -2.35 3.65 -0.83
CA LYS A 146 -1.90 2.62 0.11
C LYS A 146 -3.09 1.96 0.80
N GLU A 147 -3.94 2.73 1.48
CA GLU A 147 -5.01 2.17 2.30
C GLU A 147 -6.00 1.33 1.48
N GLN A 148 -6.34 1.81 0.29
CA GLN A 148 -7.24 1.15 -0.65
C GLN A 148 -6.65 -0.17 -1.14
N SER A 149 -5.32 -0.29 -1.27
CA SER A 149 -4.67 -1.52 -1.74
C SER A 149 -4.22 -2.45 -0.60
N LEU A 150 -4.49 -2.10 0.65
CA LEU A 150 -3.95 -2.81 1.81
C LEU A 150 -4.88 -3.89 2.35
N ARG A 151 -6.14 -3.52 2.58
CA ARG A 151 -7.04 -4.26 3.46
C ARG A 151 -8.50 -3.95 3.15
N ALA A 152 -9.34 -4.93 3.43
CA ALA A 152 -10.80 -4.81 3.34
C ALA A 152 -11.48 -5.50 4.52
N ASP A 153 -12.64 -5.00 4.87
CA ASP A 153 -13.56 -5.59 5.84
C ASP A 153 -14.57 -6.46 5.07
N GLY A 154 -14.53 -7.78 5.29
CA GLY A 154 -15.38 -8.73 4.56
C GLY A 154 -14.98 -10.18 4.75
N VAL A 155 -14.97 -10.93 3.63
CA VAL A 155 -14.66 -12.36 3.60
C VAL A 155 -13.61 -12.64 2.53
N ARG A 156 -12.64 -13.48 2.87
CA ARG A 156 -11.63 -14.00 1.96
C ARG A 156 -11.54 -15.52 2.05
N LEU A 157 -11.41 -16.16 0.88
CA LEU A 157 -11.08 -17.56 0.70
C LEU A 157 -9.62 -17.65 0.25
N ASP A 158 -8.89 -18.58 0.85
CA ASP A 158 -7.53 -18.98 0.46
C ASP A 158 -7.53 -20.50 0.20
N LEU A 159 -6.96 -20.93 -0.91
CA LEU A 159 -6.82 -22.32 -1.32
C LEU A 159 -5.38 -22.57 -1.78
N ASP A 160 -4.67 -23.42 -1.06
CA ASP A 160 -3.33 -23.89 -1.42
C ASP A 160 -3.38 -25.34 -1.87
N TYR A 161 -2.77 -25.64 -3.01
CA TYR A 161 -2.59 -26.98 -3.53
C TYR A 161 -1.10 -27.29 -3.65
N PHE A 162 -0.68 -28.42 -3.08
CA PHE A 162 0.70 -28.89 -3.08
C PHE A 162 0.81 -30.15 -3.91
N THR A 163 1.79 -30.20 -4.82
CA THR A 163 2.07 -31.42 -5.59
C THR A 163 3.11 -32.27 -4.89
N LEU A 164 3.09 -33.58 -5.15
CA LEU A 164 4.14 -34.51 -4.68
C LEU A 164 5.55 -34.13 -5.13
N SER A 165 5.67 -33.34 -6.20
CA SER A 165 6.94 -32.82 -6.73
C SER A 165 7.39 -31.51 -6.07
N GLY A 166 6.68 -31.04 -5.03
CA GLY A 166 7.02 -29.84 -4.25
C GLY A 166 6.60 -28.51 -4.87
N GLN A 167 5.67 -28.52 -5.83
CA GLN A 167 5.10 -27.29 -6.40
C GLN A 167 3.95 -26.81 -5.51
N GLN A 168 3.78 -25.49 -5.43
CA GLN A 168 2.66 -24.86 -4.72
C GLN A 168 1.84 -24.01 -5.70
N TYR A 169 0.52 -24.17 -5.66
CA TYR A 169 -0.43 -23.31 -6.35
C TYR A 169 -1.37 -22.70 -5.33
N THR A 170 -1.47 -21.37 -5.32
CA THR A 170 -2.33 -20.64 -4.39
C THR A 170 -3.41 -19.93 -5.19
N PHE A 171 -4.65 -20.06 -4.75
CA PHE A 171 -5.78 -19.29 -5.24
C PHE A 171 -6.41 -18.56 -4.06
N ALA A 172 -6.68 -17.27 -4.23
CA ALA A 172 -7.44 -16.50 -3.25
C ALA A 172 -8.53 -15.70 -3.94
N ALA A 173 -9.67 -15.57 -3.27
CA ALA A 173 -10.78 -14.74 -3.70
C ALA A 173 -11.33 -13.97 -2.50
N SER A 174 -11.68 -12.71 -2.69
CA SER A 174 -12.22 -11.91 -1.60
C SER A 174 -13.34 -10.99 -2.05
N ILE A 175 -14.22 -10.66 -1.10
CA ILE A 175 -15.23 -9.62 -1.23
C ILE A 175 -15.28 -8.83 0.07
N GLY A 176 -15.20 -7.51 -0.02
CA GLY A 176 -15.13 -6.65 1.15
C GLY A 176 -15.21 -5.17 0.81
N LYS A 177 -15.15 -4.35 1.86
CA LYS A 177 -15.13 -2.89 1.77
C LYS A 177 -13.80 -2.36 2.30
N GLU A 178 -13.14 -1.53 1.52
CA GLU A 178 -11.91 -0.86 1.90
C GLU A 178 -12.20 0.27 2.91
N ALA A 179 -11.25 0.49 3.81
CA ALA A 179 -11.32 1.62 4.73
C ALA A 179 -10.82 2.89 4.04
N PHE A 180 -11.49 4.00 4.31
CA PHE A 180 -11.11 5.34 3.88
C PHE A 180 -10.97 6.25 5.09
N ASP A 181 -9.95 7.09 5.08
CA ASP A 181 -9.73 8.11 6.08
C ASP A 181 -10.12 9.50 5.53
N GLU A 182 -10.22 10.51 6.40
CA GLU A 182 -10.54 11.88 5.95
C GLU A 182 -9.36 12.49 5.17
N SER A 183 -8.14 12.01 5.41
CA SER A 183 -6.96 12.44 4.65
C SER A 183 -7.04 12.05 3.17
N PHE A 184 -7.73 10.96 2.82
CA PHE A 184 -7.86 10.46 1.46
C PHE A 184 -8.60 11.46 0.58
N SER A 185 -9.76 11.95 1.03
CA SER A 185 -10.47 13.02 0.32
C SER A 185 -9.59 14.26 0.13
N ARG A 186 -8.84 14.66 1.17
CA ARG A 186 -7.93 15.82 1.10
C ARG A 186 -6.75 15.60 0.14
N ARG A 187 -6.24 14.37 0.02
CA ARG A 187 -5.19 14.00 -0.95
C ARG A 187 -5.64 14.22 -2.40
N PHE A 188 -6.92 13.98 -2.71
CA PHE A 188 -7.47 14.09 -4.07
C PHE A 188 -8.16 15.43 -4.37
N PHE A 189 -8.78 16.07 -3.37
CA PHE A 189 -9.58 17.30 -3.57
C PHE A 189 -9.09 18.52 -2.77
N GLY A 190 -8.11 18.36 -1.88
CA GLY A 190 -7.50 19.46 -1.12
C GLY A 190 -8.15 19.70 0.23
N GLN A 191 -7.58 20.64 0.99
CA GLN A 191 -8.01 20.90 2.38
C GLN A 191 -9.36 21.61 2.48
N ASP A 192 -9.77 22.32 1.43
CA ASP A 192 -10.99 23.14 1.43
C ASP A 192 -12.23 22.37 0.93
N GLN A 193 -12.04 21.16 0.39
CA GLN A 193 -13.12 20.32 -0.11
C GLN A 193 -13.54 19.31 0.97
N GLY A 194 -14.86 19.16 1.15
CA GLY A 194 -15.44 18.29 2.17
C GLY A 194 -15.49 16.81 1.76
N GLY A 195 -16.22 16.02 2.56
CA GLY A 195 -16.66 14.67 2.24
C GLY A 195 -15.65 13.56 2.46
N THR A 196 -16.19 12.35 2.47
CA THR A 196 -15.44 11.13 2.77
C THR A 196 -15.76 10.11 1.69
N PHE A 197 -14.72 9.48 1.17
CA PHE A 197 -14.90 8.35 0.28
C PHE A 197 -15.49 7.17 1.05
N GLU A 198 -16.47 6.51 0.46
CA GLU A 198 -17.04 5.26 0.93
C GLU A 198 -16.81 4.17 -0.10
N SER A 199 -16.43 2.99 0.39
CA SER A 199 -16.28 1.80 -0.45
C SER A 199 -17.62 1.20 -0.84
N GLU A 200 -17.76 0.82 -2.11
CA GLU A 200 -18.70 -0.25 -2.47
C GLU A 200 -18.16 -1.62 -2.06
N TRP A 201 -18.97 -2.66 -2.24
CA TRP A 201 -18.49 -4.03 -2.14
C TRP A 201 -17.59 -4.34 -3.33
N ASN A 202 -16.30 -4.46 -3.04
CA ASN A 202 -15.25 -4.70 -4.00
C ASN A 202 -14.80 -6.16 -3.93
N SER A 203 -14.25 -6.67 -5.02
CA SER A 203 -13.83 -8.05 -5.14
C SER A 203 -12.42 -8.17 -5.71
N SER A 204 -11.72 -9.22 -5.29
CA SER A 204 -10.41 -9.54 -5.84
C SER A 204 -10.23 -11.04 -6.03
N ILE A 205 -9.42 -11.39 -7.01
CA ILE A 205 -9.00 -12.76 -7.32
C ILE A 205 -7.49 -12.74 -7.49
N HIS A 206 -6.81 -13.68 -6.83
CA HIS A 206 -5.38 -13.87 -6.90
C HIS A 206 -5.07 -15.33 -7.23
N PHE A 207 -4.13 -15.53 -8.13
CA PHE A 207 -3.53 -16.83 -8.40
C PHE A 207 -2.02 -16.70 -8.34
N SER A 208 -1.34 -17.62 -7.67
CA SER A 208 0.10 -17.73 -7.77
C SER A 208 0.57 -19.17 -7.89
N ALA A 209 1.74 -19.33 -8.50
CA ALA A 209 2.40 -20.59 -8.68
C ALA A 209 3.87 -20.49 -8.26
N ARG A 210 4.33 -21.47 -7.50
CA ARG A 210 5.74 -21.74 -7.25
C ARG A 210 6.10 -23.10 -7.85
N PRO A 211 6.57 -23.13 -9.12
CA PRO A 211 6.96 -24.37 -9.79
C PRO A 211 8.16 -25.05 -9.10
N ASN A 212 8.96 -24.29 -8.38
CA ASN A 212 10.08 -24.73 -7.54
C ASN A 212 10.43 -23.61 -6.55
N ALA A 213 11.46 -23.82 -5.74
CA ALA A 213 11.92 -22.84 -4.74
C ALA A 213 12.40 -21.50 -5.32
N ASN A 214 12.75 -21.45 -6.61
CA ASN A 214 13.38 -20.27 -7.21
C ASN A 214 12.38 -19.38 -7.94
N TRP A 215 11.28 -19.93 -8.47
CA TRP A 215 10.33 -19.20 -9.28
C TRP A 215 9.03 -18.93 -8.54
N TYR A 216 8.54 -17.70 -8.67
CA TYR A 216 7.20 -17.29 -8.28
C TYR A 216 6.54 -16.56 -9.45
N LEU A 217 5.31 -16.95 -9.77
CA LEU A 217 4.45 -16.30 -10.75
C LEU A 217 3.15 -15.90 -10.05
N GLY A 218 2.66 -14.70 -10.30
CA GLY A 218 1.42 -14.19 -9.74
C GLY A 218 0.56 -13.54 -10.82
N LEU A 219 -0.75 -13.75 -10.73
CA LEU A 219 -1.77 -13.04 -11.49
C LEU A 219 -2.86 -12.56 -10.53
N GLU A 220 -3.30 -11.33 -10.72
CA GLU A 220 -4.30 -10.72 -9.86
C GLU A 220 -5.28 -9.90 -10.68
N TYR A 221 -6.53 -9.94 -10.26
CA TYR A 221 -7.60 -9.07 -10.72
C TYR A 221 -8.32 -8.48 -9.52
N ARG A 222 -8.68 -7.20 -9.63
CA ARG A 222 -9.46 -6.52 -8.61
C ARG A 222 -10.41 -5.51 -9.24
N ARG A 223 -11.64 -5.47 -8.73
CA ARG A 223 -12.60 -4.38 -8.97
C ARG A 223 -12.58 -3.46 -7.75
N LEU A 224 -12.36 -2.17 -7.94
CA LEU A 224 -12.40 -1.14 -6.93
C LEU A 224 -13.34 -0.03 -7.38
N LYS A 225 -14.45 0.11 -6.65
CA LYS A 225 -15.41 1.20 -6.79
C LYS A 225 -15.62 1.90 -5.45
N MET A 226 -15.56 3.23 -5.49
CA MET A 226 -15.68 4.11 -4.32
C MET A 226 -16.42 5.39 -4.68
N HIS A 227 -17.24 5.86 -3.76
CA HIS A 227 -18.05 7.07 -3.92
C HIS A 227 -17.66 8.11 -2.89
N LEU A 228 -17.44 9.33 -3.34
CA LEU A 228 -17.36 10.50 -2.51
C LEU A 228 -18.76 11.11 -2.39
N LYS A 229 -19.34 11.08 -1.19
CA LYS A 229 -20.67 11.66 -0.90
C LYS A 229 -20.57 13.14 -0.50
N ASP A 230 -21.54 13.94 -0.94
CA ASP A 230 -21.92 15.25 -0.39
C ASP A 230 -20.82 16.34 -0.35
N SER A 231 -19.89 16.40 -1.31
CA SER A 231 -18.63 17.12 -1.06
C SER A 231 -18.00 18.00 -2.11
N ILE A 232 -18.45 17.96 -3.36
CA ILE A 232 -17.95 18.92 -4.35
C ILE A 232 -19.09 19.88 -4.66
N ASP A 233 -19.03 21.07 -4.06
CA ASP A 233 -19.82 22.20 -4.54
C ASP A 233 -18.92 23.05 -5.44
N LEU A 234 -19.20 23.03 -6.75
CA LEU A 234 -18.46 23.85 -7.72
C LEU A 234 -18.79 25.34 -7.59
N ALA A 235 -19.86 25.68 -6.89
CA ALA A 235 -20.21 27.07 -6.66
C ALA A 235 -19.27 27.68 -5.61
N PRO A 236 -18.76 28.91 -5.82
CA PRO A 236 -18.01 29.62 -4.79
C PRO A 236 -18.82 29.70 -3.48
N PRO A 237 -18.18 29.69 -2.29
CA PRO A 237 -18.88 29.66 -1.00
C PRO A 237 -19.92 30.78 -0.78
N ALA A 238 -19.80 31.90 -1.49
CA ALA A 238 -20.73 33.03 -1.42
C ALA A 238 -21.84 33.01 -2.50
N SER A 239 -21.90 31.97 -3.34
CA SER A 239 -22.89 31.85 -4.41
C SER A 239 -24.28 31.52 -3.87
N PRO A 240 -25.35 32.19 -4.37
CA PRO A 240 -26.73 31.86 -4.02
C PRO A 240 -27.21 30.55 -4.68
N VAL A 241 -26.50 30.07 -5.70
CA VAL A 241 -26.77 28.80 -6.40
C VAL A 241 -25.72 27.80 -5.97
N ARG A 242 -26.16 26.64 -5.46
CA ARG A 242 -25.29 25.50 -5.15
C ARG A 242 -25.17 24.57 -6.33
N LEU A 243 -23.98 24.04 -6.56
CA LEU A 243 -23.67 23.05 -7.60
C LEU A 243 -23.07 21.79 -6.96
N PRO A 244 -23.86 21.02 -6.19
CA PRO A 244 -23.40 19.83 -5.50
C PRO A 244 -23.24 18.63 -6.44
N PHE A 245 -22.12 17.92 -6.30
CA PHE A 245 -21.82 16.66 -6.98
C PHE A 245 -21.42 15.57 -5.99
N ASP A 246 -21.90 14.36 -6.24
CA ASP A 246 -21.21 13.15 -5.79
C ASP A 246 -20.22 12.73 -6.86
N PHE A 247 -19.08 12.18 -6.44
CA PHE A 247 -18.03 11.73 -7.34
C PHE A 247 -17.79 10.24 -7.14
N THR A 248 -17.50 9.53 -8.21
CA THR A 248 -17.22 8.10 -8.15
C THR A 248 -15.96 7.79 -8.91
N ILE A 249 -15.15 6.90 -8.32
CA ILE A 249 -14.00 6.29 -8.97
C ILE A 249 -14.32 4.81 -9.12
N ASP A 250 -14.22 4.31 -10.35
CA ASP A 250 -14.57 2.94 -10.68
C ASP A 250 -13.51 2.32 -11.59
N THR A 251 -12.79 1.34 -11.06
CA THR A 251 -11.57 0.83 -11.66
C THR A 251 -11.46 -0.69 -11.55
N ASP A 252 -10.96 -1.29 -12.63
CA ASP A 252 -10.42 -2.63 -12.66
C ASP A 252 -8.89 -2.56 -12.63
N GLN A 253 -8.26 -3.34 -11.77
CA GLN A 253 -6.82 -3.49 -11.71
C GLN A 253 -6.42 -4.92 -12.03
N TYR A 254 -5.43 -5.07 -12.89
CA TYR A 254 -4.77 -6.32 -13.23
C TYR A 254 -3.31 -6.22 -12.83
N ILE A 255 -2.76 -7.25 -12.21
CA ILE A 255 -1.33 -7.34 -11.88
C ILE A 255 -0.79 -8.69 -12.35
N ALA A 256 0.34 -8.67 -13.03
CA ALA A 256 1.15 -9.83 -13.33
C ALA A 256 2.51 -9.70 -12.66
N SER A 257 2.92 -10.71 -11.91
CA SER A 257 4.14 -10.71 -11.11
C SER A 257 5.02 -11.88 -11.48
N LEU A 258 6.33 -11.64 -11.60
CA LEU A 258 7.35 -12.65 -11.82
C LEU A 258 8.51 -12.40 -10.89
N GLN A 259 8.91 -13.41 -10.13
CA GLN A 259 10.09 -13.34 -9.29
C GLN A 259 10.94 -14.60 -9.49
N TYR A 260 12.25 -14.38 -9.57
CA TYR A 260 13.27 -15.40 -9.62
C TYR A 260 14.31 -15.17 -8.52
N SER A 261 14.44 -16.11 -7.60
CA SER A 261 15.35 -16.03 -6.46
C SER A 261 16.39 -17.15 -6.48
N GLN A 262 17.63 -16.79 -6.20
CA GLN A 262 18.80 -17.65 -6.11
C GLN A 262 19.67 -17.22 -4.92
N GLN A 263 20.68 -18.02 -4.57
CA GLN A 263 21.52 -17.78 -3.38
C GLN A 263 22.15 -16.39 -3.29
N ARG A 264 22.43 -15.73 -4.41
CA ARG A 264 23.11 -14.42 -4.45
C ARG A 264 22.27 -13.29 -5.03
N TYR A 265 21.10 -13.57 -5.59
CA TYR A 265 20.30 -12.54 -6.20
C TYR A 265 18.82 -12.91 -6.28
N GLU A 266 17.98 -11.88 -6.26
CA GLU A 266 16.56 -11.96 -6.53
C GLU A 266 16.21 -10.94 -7.60
N LEU A 267 15.54 -11.39 -8.66
CA LEU A 267 15.00 -10.55 -9.71
C LEU A 267 13.49 -10.57 -9.58
N THR A 268 12.87 -9.38 -9.53
CA THR A 268 11.42 -9.23 -9.41
C THR A 268 10.95 -8.25 -10.48
N GLY A 269 9.87 -8.59 -11.16
CA GLY A 269 9.16 -7.69 -12.05
C GLY A 269 7.67 -7.81 -11.85
N GLU A 270 6.97 -6.68 -11.84
CA GLU A 270 5.52 -6.64 -11.85
C GLU A 270 5.04 -5.65 -12.90
N PHE A 271 3.96 -5.99 -13.57
CA PHE A 271 3.27 -5.15 -14.53
C PHE A 271 1.81 -5.01 -14.09
N THR A 272 1.29 -3.79 -14.10
CA THR A 272 -0.10 -3.51 -13.74
C THR A 272 -0.80 -2.70 -14.83
N MET A 273 -2.06 -3.05 -15.05
CA MET A 273 -2.98 -2.27 -15.87
C MET A 273 -4.13 -1.85 -14.98
N ARG A 274 -4.48 -0.57 -15.01
CA ARG A 274 -5.73 -0.07 -14.45
C ARG A 274 -6.62 0.40 -15.57
N ARG A 275 -7.89 0.01 -15.52
CA ARG A 275 -8.90 0.39 -16.49
C ARG A 275 -10.12 0.94 -15.79
N GLY A 276 -10.68 2.03 -16.29
CA GLY A 276 -11.85 2.64 -15.69
C GLY A 276 -11.77 4.15 -15.71
N GLY A 277 -12.56 4.76 -14.83
CA GLY A 277 -12.82 6.18 -14.94
C GLY A 277 -13.37 6.79 -13.68
N THR A 278 -13.58 8.09 -13.82
CA THR A 278 -14.28 8.91 -12.86
C THR A 278 -15.62 9.33 -13.43
N TYR A 279 -16.61 9.55 -12.58
CA TYR A 279 -17.90 10.12 -12.97
C TYR A 279 -18.50 10.90 -11.83
N ALA A 280 -19.27 11.93 -12.18
CA ALA A 280 -20.02 12.71 -11.21
C ALA A 280 -21.53 12.59 -11.37
N GLU A 281 -22.25 12.78 -10.28
CA GLU A 281 -23.71 12.90 -10.26
C GLU A 281 -24.10 14.24 -9.63
N GLY A 282 -24.66 15.14 -10.45
CA GLY A 282 -25.19 16.43 -9.97
C GLY A 282 -26.48 16.24 -9.16
N LYS A 283 -26.51 16.74 -7.91
CA LYS A 283 -27.63 16.52 -6.98
C LYS A 283 -28.81 17.47 -7.15
N ASN A 284 -28.72 18.44 -8.07
CA ASN A 284 -29.83 19.35 -8.41
C ASN A 284 -29.84 19.68 -9.91
N ASP A 285 -30.90 20.32 -10.38
CA ASP A 285 -31.08 20.61 -11.81
C ASP A 285 -30.06 21.62 -12.37
N ALA A 286 -29.41 22.41 -11.50
CA ALA A 286 -28.32 23.30 -11.88
C ALA A 286 -26.98 22.57 -12.05
N ALA A 287 -26.74 21.51 -11.26
CA ALA A 287 -25.51 20.72 -11.27
C ALA A 287 -25.53 19.63 -12.34
N LYS A 288 -26.67 18.97 -12.59
CA LYS A 288 -26.78 17.85 -13.56
C LYS A 288 -26.14 18.13 -14.93
N PRO A 289 -26.33 19.30 -15.57
CA PRO A 289 -25.74 19.57 -16.89
C PRO A 289 -24.20 19.65 -16.88
N LEU A 290 -23.60 19.87 -15.71
CA LEU A 290 -22.14 19.98 -15.55
C LEU A 290 -21.51 18.63 -15.15
N ALA A 291 -22.28 17.59 -14.83
CA ALA A 291 -21.74 16.30 -14.41
C ALA A 291 -20.70 15.71 -15.40
N PRO A 292 -20.88 15.80 -16.74
CA PRO A 292 -19.92 15.24 -17.69
C PRO A 292 -18.52 15.87 -17.65
N ILE A 293 -18.29 17.01 -16.97
CA ILE A 293 -16.94 17.58 -16.85
C ILE A 293 -16.01 16.76 -15.95
N PHE A 294 -16.58 15.88 -15.14
CA PHE A 294 -15.86 14.99 -14.23
C PHE A 294 -15.72 13.57 -14.79
N ASP A 295 -16.29 13.33 -15.96
CA ASP A 295 -16.18 12.06 -16.66
C ASP A 295 -14.81 12.02 -17.33
N GLY A 296 -13.94 11.13 -16.87
CA GLY A 296 -12.56 11.06 -17.32
C GLY A 296 -12.01 9.64 -17.24
N SER A 297 -11.12 9.30 -18.17
CA SER A 297 -10.40 8.04 -18.11
C SER A 297 -9.27 8.17 -17.09
N ILE A 298 -9.09 7.13 -16.28
CA ILE A 298 -7.90 6.98 -15.42
C ILE A 298 -7.15 5.70 -15.77
N ASP A 299 -7.30 5.28 -17.03
CA ASP A 299 -6.59 4.15 -17.60
C ASP A 299 -5.07 4.35 -17.46
N MET A 300 -4.38 3.31 -17.00
CA MET A 300 -2.95 3.39 -16.71
C MET A 300 -2.27 2.06 -17.01
N ASN A 301 -1.03 2.13 -17.50
CA ASN A 301 -0.10 1.00 -17.54
C ASN A 301 1.13 1.36 -16.73
N ALA A 302 1.61 0.44 -15.90
CA ALA A 302 2.77 0.68 -15.08
C ALA A 302 3.53 -0.62 -14.80
N TYR A 303 4.83 -0.52 -14.58
CA TYR A 303 5.68 -1.68 -14.31
C TYR A 303 6.95 -1.28 -13.56
N TYR A 304 7.57 -2.27 -12.93
CA TYR A 304 8.93 -2.12 -12.43
C TYR A 304 9.74 -3.39 -12.65
N LEU A 305 11.07 -3.21 -12.66
CA LEU A 305 12.07 -4.28 -12.64
C LEU A 305 13.04 -3.99 -11.50
N GLN A 306 13.21 -4.95 -10.60
CA GLN A 306 14.03 -4.84 -9.40
C GLN A 306 15.02 -6.00 -9.33
N GLY A 307 16.27 -5.67 -9.02
CA GLY A 307 17.31 -6.62 -8.69
C GLY A 307 17.81 -6.40 -7.26
N ILE A 308 17.82 -7.47 -6.47
CA ILE A 308 18.47 -7.50 -5.16
C ILE A 308 19.69 -8.39 -5.28
N PHE A 309 20.86 -7.88 -4.93
CA PHE A 309 22.11 -8.64 -4.85
C PHE A 309 22.47 -8.89 -3.39
N ILE A 310 22.55 -10.15 -3.00
CA ILE A 310 22.89 -10.59 -1.64
C ILE A 310 24.41 -10.74 -1.58
N VAL A 311 25.08 -9.73 -1.01
CA VAL A 311 26.54 -9.72 -0.87
C VAL A 311 26.97 -10.75 0.17
N ASN A 312 26.26 -10.80 1.30
CA ASN A 312 26.42 -11.78 2.37
C ASN A 312 25.17 -11.77 3.27
N GLN A 313 25.20 -12.49 4.40
CA GLN A 313 24.06 -12.58 5.32
C GLN A 313 23.64 -11.24 5.96
N GLN A 314 24.49 -10.22 5.91
CA GLN A 314 24.23 -8.90 6.50
C GLN A 314 23.88 -7.85 5.45
N TRP A 315 24.41 -7.95 4.23
CA TRP A 315 24.33 -6.89 3.24
C TRP A 315 23.59 -7.31 1.97
N ASN A 316 22.55 -6.55 1.63
CA ASN A 316 21.85 -6.62 0.35
C ASN A 316 21.96 -5.27 -0.36
N LEU A 317 22.16 -5.30 -1.67
CA LEU A 317 22.12 -4.13 -2.55
C LEU A 317 20.88 -4.21 -3.43
N LEU A 318 20.23 -3.08 -3.65
CA LEU A 318 19.03 -2.95 -4.47
C LEU A 318 19.31 -2.01 -5.64
N ALA A 319 18.87 -2.40 -6.83
CA ALA A 319 18.70 -1.52 -7.97
C ALA A 319 17.31 -1.75 -8.57
N ARG A 320 16.61 -0.67 -8.93
CA ARG A 320 15.27 -0.75 -9.49
C ARG A 320 15.06 0.30 -10.56
N TYR A 321 14.33 -0.07 -11.60
CA TYR A 321 13.70 0.85 -12.53
C TYR A 321 12.19 0.67 -12.45
N ASP A 322 11.47 1.77 -12.34
CA ASP A 322 10.03 1.82 -12.13
C ASP A 322 9.42 2.88 -13.06
N ASN A 323 8.28 2.57 -13.67
CA ASN A 323 7.62 3.42 -14.65
C ASN A 323 6.09 3.31 -14.56
N SER A 324 5.40 4.45 -14.69
CA SER A 324 3.96 4.50 -14.85
C SER A 324 3.53 5.54 -15.86
N HIS A 325 2.45 5.24 -16.57
CA HIS A 325 1.91 6.07 -17.64
C HIS A 325 0.39 6.00 -17.64
N PHE A 326 -0.28 7.14 -17.44
CA PHE A 326 -1.70 7.28 -17.74
C PHE A 326 -1.92 7.37 -19.25
N ILE A 327 -2.92 6.66 -19.75
CA ILE A 327 -3.18 6.50 -21.19
C ILE A 327 -3.89 7.73 -21.76
N ASP A 328 -4.67 8.44 -20.93
CA ASP A 328 -5.42 9.60 -21.37
C ASP A 328 -4.48 10.74 -21.79
N ASP A 329 -4.67 11.23 -23.02
CA ASP A 329 -3.85 12.28 -23.62
C ASP A 329 -4.24 13.69 -23.11
N ASP A 330 -5.41 13.83 -22.48
CA ASP A 330 -5.86 15.10 -21.88
C ASP A 330 -5.13 15.41 -20.57
N ILE A 331 -4.37 14.45 -20.02
CA ILE A 331 -3.54 14.65 -18.83
C ILE A 331 -2.19 15.27 -19.24
N GLU A 332 -1.82 16.38 -18.58
CA GLU A 332 -0.52 17.03 -18.79
C GLU A 332 0.63 16.03 -18.63
N THR A 333 1.60 16.05 -19.56
CA THR A 333 2.70 15.06 -19.61
C THR A 333 3.41 14.85 -18.27
N ASN A 334 3.62 15.91 -17.50
CA ASN A 334 4.29 15.81 -16.19
C ASN A 334 3.46 15.06 -15.13
N LEU A 335 2.13 15.16 -15.20
CA LEU A 335 1.17 14.45 -14.35
C LEU A 335 0.80 13.08 -14.93
N ARG A 336 1.12 12.83 -16.19
CA ARG A 336 0.82 11.59 -16.91
C ARG A 336 1.84 10.50 -16.66
N ASP A 337 3.10 10.88 -16.56
CA ASP A 337 4.25 9.98 -16.50
C ASP A 337 4.94 10.01 -15.13
N LEU A 338 5.53 8.88 -14.74
CA LEU A 338 6.53 8.79 -13.67
C LEU A 338 7.57 7.74 -14.06
N GLU A 339 8.84 8.08 -13.98
CA GLU A 339 9.98 7.16 -13.99
C GLU A 339 10.74 7.31 -12.67
N ASP A 340 11.17 6.20 -12.07
CA ASP A 340 12.02 6.15 -10.88
C ASP A 340 13.17 5.18 -11.13
N PHE A 341 14.40 5.69 -11.06
CA PHE A 341 15.58 4.86 -10.87
C PHE A 341 15.96 4.87 -9.39
N THR A 342 16.06 3.71 -8.78
CA THR A 342 16.39 3.56 -7.37
C THR A 342 17.66 2.75 -7.18
N ILE A 343 18.51 3.20 -6.27
CA ILE A 343 19.55 2.35 -5.66
C ILE A 343 19.37 2.30 -4.15
N GLY A 344 19.71 1.17 -3.54
CA GLY A 344 19.60 1.02 -2.10
C GLY A 344 20.55 -0.01 -1.51
N ALA A 345 20.70 0.06 -0.19
CA ALA A 345 21.44 -0.90 0.60
C ALA A 345 20.67 -1.25 1.87
N THR A 346 20.64 -2.54 2.21
CA THR A 346 20.09 -3.05 3.47
C THR A 346 21.20 -3.69 4.28
N TRP A 347 21.36 -3.25 5.53
CA TRP A 347 22.30 -3.79 6.50
C TRP A 347 21.58 -4.43 7.68
N ASN A 348 21.61 -5.77 7.74
CA ASN A 348 21.10 -6.58 8.84
C ASN A 348 22.23 -6.86 9.85
N PHE A 349 22.64 -5.85 10.61
CA PHE A 349 23.77 -5.94 11.53
C PHE A 349 23.52 -6.81 12.77
N HIS A 350 22.25 -7.08 13.07
CA HIS A 350 21.84 -8.04 14.10
C HIS A 350 20.57 -8.77 13.63
N ARG A 351 20.26 -9.93 14.21
CA ARG A 351 19.06 -10.72 13.84
C ARG A 351 17.73 -9.95 13.99
N ASN A 352 17.74 -8.93 14.84
CA ASN A 352 16.60 -8.12 15.21
C ASN A 352 16.67 -6.70 14.63
N PHE A 353 17.82 -6.27 14.11
CA PHE A 353 18.01 -4.89 13.65
C PHE A 353 18.31 -4.85 12.15
N GLN A 354 17.72 -3.86 11.48
CA GLN A 354 17.92 -3.61 10.06
C GLN A 354 18.03 -2.10 9.82
N LEU A 355 19.04 -1.70 9.05
CA LEU A 355 19.17 -0.35 8.51
C LEU A 355 18.99 -0.41 7.00
N LYS A 356 18.14 0.46 6.44
CA LYS A 356 17.98 0.65 4.99
C LYS A 356 18.38 2.07 4.61
N LEU A 357 19.01 2.19 3.45
CA LEU A 357 19.38 3.44 2.81
C LEU A 357 18.97 3.36 1.34
N GLU A 358 18.30 4.38 0.84
CA GLU A 358 17.81 4.45 -0.54
C GLU A 358 18.00 5.84 -1.13
N HIS A 359 18.26 5.86 -2.43
CA HIS A 359 18.26 7.08 -3.21
C HIS A 359 17.51 6.87 -4.53
N HIS A 360 16.66 7.84 -4.87
CA HIS A 360 15.77 7.81 -6.02
C HIS A 360 16.03 9.01 -6.92
N TRP A 361 15.89 8.78 -8.22
CA TRP A 361 15.85 9.82 -9.24
C TRP A 361 14.56 9.69 -10.03
N PHE A 362 13.71 10.71 -9.93
CA PHE A 362 12.38 10.72 -10.52
C PHE A 362 12.32 11.63 -11.76
N VAL A 363 11.51 11.20 -12.73
CA VAL A 363 11.06 12.00 -13.87
C VAL A 363 9.54 11.92 -13.97
N GLY A 364 8.84 13.03 -13.79
CA GLY A 364 7.37 13.06 -13.75
C GLY A 364 6.80 12.84 -12.34
N THR A 365 5.47 12.93 -12.24
CA THR A 365 4.76 13.17 -10.97
C THR A 365 3.40 12.45 -10.87
N SER A 366 3.10 11.52 -11.78
CA SER A 366 1.78 10.85 -11.89
C SER A 366 1.28 10.11 -10.65
N MET A 367 2.18 9.79 -9.70
CA MET A 367 1.85 9.09 -8.44
C MET A 367 1.97 9.98 -7.20
N LEU A 368 2.09 11.29 -7.37
CA LEU A 368 2.06 12.27 -6.27
C LEU A 368 0.62 12.75 -6.01
N PRO A 369 0.29 13.16 -4.77
CA PRO A 369 -1.02 13.73 -4.46
C PRO A 369 -1.28 14.98 -5.32
N PRO A 370 -2.41 15.08 -6.03
CA PRO A 370 -2.61 16.12 -7.03
C PRO A 370 -2.73 17.56 -6.47
N VAL A 371 -3.11 17.78 -5.20
CA VAL A 371 -3.81 19.05 -4.89
C VAL A 371 -2.95 20.20 -4.38
N ARG A 372 -1.84 19.96 -3.68
CA ARG A 372 -1.03 21.07 -3.12
C ARG A 372 0.33 21.27 -3.78
N ASP A 373 0.78 20.32 -4.59
CA ASP A 373 1.84 20.58 -5.57
C ASP A 373 1.34 21.41 -6.76
N LEU A 374 0.03 21.65 -6.86
CA LEU A 374 -0.53 22.68 -7.72
C LEU A 374 -0.61 24.04 -7.00
N ASN A 375 0.30 24.35 -6.06
CA ASN A 375 0.37 25.67 -5.46
C ASN A 375 0.62 26.73 -6.56
N PRO A 376 -0.37 27.60 -6.88
CA PRO A 376 -0.28 28.52 -8.01
C PRO A 376 0.80 29.61 -7.82
N THR A 377 1.36 29.76 -6.61
CA THR A 377 2.43 30.73 -6.34
C THR A 377 3.84 30.18 -6.59
N ARG A 378 4.01 28.87 -6.81
CA ARG A 378 5.30 28.26 -7.16
C ARG A 378 5.40 28.07 -8.67
N THR A 379 6.37 28.73 -9.30
CA THR A 379 6.69 28.50 -10.72
C THR A 379 7.28 27.08 -10.90
N ASN A 380 6.79 26.33 -11.90
CA ASN A 380 7.22 24.95 -12.24
C ASN A 380 6.85 23.85 -11.23
N ASN A 381 5.69 23.94 -10.57
CA ASN A 381 5.18 22.93 -9.64
C ASN A 381 4.04 22.09 -10.30
N PRO A 382 4.07 20.75 -10.23
CA PRO A 382 5.15 19.94 -9.66
C PRO A 382 6.41 19.92 -10.54
N GLU A 383 7.58 19.87 -9.91
CA GLU A 383 8.87 19.79 -10.59
C GLU A 383 9.03 18.42 -11.25
N ARG A 384 9.25 18.41 -12.56
CA ARG A 384 9.41 17.18 -13.34
C ARG A 384 10.59 16.32 -12.89
N TYR A 385 11.71 16.93 -12.49
CA TYR A 385 12.93 16.20 -12.12
C TYR A 385 13.22 16.40 -10.65
N TRP A 386 13.13 15.33 -9.87
CA TRP A 386 13.29 15.40 -8.43
C TRP A 386 13.97 14.14 -7.89
N ARG A 387 14.40 14.20 -6.63
CA ARG A 387 15.21 13.19 -5.96
C ARG A 387 14.73 13.01 -4.55
N LEU A 388 14.88 11.78 -4.07
CA LEU A 388 14.54 11.41 -2.71
C LEU A 388 15.68 10.61 -2.10
N PHE A 389 16.05 10.93 -0.88
CA PHE A 389 16.92 10.12 -0.03
C PHE A 389 16.11 9.61 1.15
N ALA A 390 16.24 8.32 1.46
CA ALA A 390 15.55 7.71 2.58
C ALA A 390 16.49 6.86 3.43
N MET A 391 16.29 6.94 4.74
CA MET A 391 16.94 6.09 5.73
C MET A 391 15.88 5.51 6.67
N GLN A 392 15.98 4.22 7.00
CA GLN A 392 15.10 3.59 7.99
C GLN A 392 15.86 2.62 8.88
N LEU A 393 15.83 2.86 10.19
CA LEU A 393 16.31 1.93 11.21
C LEU A 393 15.12 1.21 11.82
N SER A 394 15.15 -0.12 11.81
CA SER A 394 14.07 -0.97 12.31
C SER A 394 14.59 -1.99 13.32
N TYR A 395 13.75 -2.29 14.31
CA TYR A 395 13.95 -3.35 15.29
C TYR A 395 12.72 -4.26 15.34
N ARG A 396 12.90 -5.59 15.39
CA ARG A 396 11.84 -6.60 15.55
C ARG A 396 12.06 -7.49 16.77
N PHE A 397 10.98 -7.96 17.37
CA PHE A 397 10.99 -8.84 18.54
C PHE A 397 10.00 -9.99 18.42
#